data_AF-A0A9E1XEE4-F1
#
_entry.id   AF-A0A9E1XEE4-F1
#
_cell.length_a   1.000
_cell.length_b   1.000
_cell.length_c   1.000
_cell.angle_alpha   90.00
_cell.angle_beta   90.00
_cell.angle_gamma   90.00
#
_symmetry.space_group_name_H-M   'P 1'
#
loop_
_entity.id
_entity.type
_entity.pdbx_description
1 polymer ?
#
loop_
_entity_poly.entity_id
_entity_poly.type
_entity_poly.pdbx_seq_one_letter_code
_entity_poly.pdbx_strand_id
1 'polypeptide(L)'
;MPLAQIRGQEASIDLISRTLQSNRMPSAWLFSGPPSVGRRLTALLIAQALNCKMYQGLDACGQCDPCRQIEAGNFADVELIEPSGQNIRMEQIQEVLRWMQYRPERGHYRVLILDKA
;
A
#
# COMPACT_ATOMS: atom_id res chain seq x y z
N MET A 1 -12.43 0.63 -10.11
CA MET A 1 -11.81 -0.54 -9.44
C MET A 1 -10.32 -0.49 -9.68
N PRO A 2 -9.55 0.06 -8.73
CA PRO A 2 -8.11 0.24 -8.85
C PRO A 2 -7.32 -1.06 -9.06
N LEU A 3 -7.72 -2.20 -8.46
CA LEU A 3 -7.04 -3.49 -8.68
C LEU A 3 -7.12 -3.99 -10.14
N ALA A 4 -8.15 -3.59 -10.89
CA ALA A 4 -8.27 -3.90 -12.31
C ALA A 4 -7.23 -3.19 -13.20
N GLN A 5 -6.43 -2.26 -12.64
CA GLN A 5 -5.32 -1.63 -13.35
C GLN A 5 -4.12 -2.57 -13.52
N ILE A 6 -4.00 -3.61 -12.68
CA ILE A 6 -2.95 -4.62 -12.80
C ILE A 6 -3.39 -5.64 -13.86
N ARG A 7 -2.64 -5.74 -14.97
CA ARG A 7 -2.95 -6.66 -16.07
C ARG A 7 -1.98 -7.84 -16.10
N GLY A 8 -2.49 -9.04 -16.39
CA GLY A 8 -1.68 -10.26 -16.55
C GLY A 8 -1.10 -10.82 -15.25
N GLN A 9 -1.73 -10.52 -14.12
CA GLN A 9 -1.34 -11.01 -12.77
C GLN A 9 -2.56 -11.54 -12.02
N GLU A 10 -3.41 -12.31 -12.70
CA GLU A 10 -4.71 -12.78 -12.22
C GLU A 10 -4.57 -13.56 -10.90
N ALA A 11 -3.60 -14.48 -10.82
CA ALA A 11 -3.36 -15.28 -9.62
C ALA A 11 -2.96 -14.42 -8.40
N SER A 12 -2.18 -13.36 -8.60
CA SER A 12 -1.76 -12.45 -7.53
C SER A 12 -2.92 -11.55 -7.09
N ILE A 13 -3.73 -11.06 -8.04
CA ILE A 13 -4.92 -10.26 -7.75
C ILE A 13 -5.93 -11.09 -6.95
N ASP A 14 -6.18 -12.34 -7.37
CA ASP A 14 -7.08 -13.25 -6.67
C ASP A 14 -6.62 -13.51 -5.22
N LEU A 15 -5.31 -13.70 -5.01
CA LEU A 15 -4.74 -13.85 -3.67
C LEU A 15 -5.00 -12.59 -2.82
N ILE A 16 -4.67 -11.41 -3.36
CA ILE A 16 -4.86 -10.13 -2.67
C ILE A 16 -6.33 -9.92 -2.31
N SER A 17 -7.24 -10.10 -3.27
CA SER A 17 -8.69 -9.93 -3.06
C SER A 17 -9.21 -10.89 -1.99
N ARG A 18 -8.79 -12.16 -2.00
CA ARG A 18 -9.17 -13.12 -0.94
C ARG A 18 -8.64 -12.71 0.43
N THR A 19 -7.40 -12.24 0.50
CA THR A 19 -6.82 -11.80 1.78
C THR A 19 -7.56 -10.59 2.33
N LEU A 20 -7.87 -9.60 1.49
CA LEU A 20 -8.63 -8.42 1.90
C LEU A 20 -10.06 -8.80 2.36
N GLN A 21 -10.74 -9.73 1.67
CA GLN A 21 -12.05 -10.25 2.08
C GLN A 21 -12.00 -10.96 3.44
N SER A 22 -10.95 -11.73 3.68
CA SER A 22 -10.81 -12.52 4.90
C SER A 22 -10.57 -11.68 6.16
N ASN A 23 -10.35 -10.37 6.01
CA ASN A 23 -9.95 -9.44 7.07
C ASN A 23 -8.74 -9.93 7.90
N ARG A 24 -7.89 -10.76 7.29
CA ARG A 24 -6.67 -11.32 7.89
C ARG A 24 -5.46 -10.88 7.08
N MET A 25 -5.23 -9.57 7.06
CA MET A 25 -4.09 -8.98 6.35
C MET A 25 -2.78 -9.29 7.11
N PRO A 26 -1.79 -9.95 6.47
CA PRO A 26 -0.45 -10.06 7.05
C PRO A 26 0.16 -8.68 7.30
N SER A 27 0.98 -8.57 8.36
CA SER A 27 1.64 -7.32 8.72
C SER A 27 2.70 -6.85 7.72
N ALA A 28 3.22 -7.75 6.87
CA ALA A 28 4.25 -7.44 5.89
C ALA A 28 4.03 -8.21 4.58
N TRP A 29 4.28 -7.54 3.46
CA TRP A 29 4.19 -8.08 2.10
C TRP A 29 5.47 -7.75 1.33
N LEU A 30 5.97 -8.72 0.57
CA LEU A 30 7.10 -8.54 -0.33
C LEU A 30 6.64 -8.81 -1.76
N PHE A 31 6.67 -7.78 -2.60
CA PHE A 31 6.41 -7.91 -4.03
C PHE A 31 7.72 -8.11 -4.78
N SER A 32 7.93 -9.31 -5.33
CA SER A 32 9.08 -9.64 -6.16
C SER A 32 8.68 -9.79 -7.62
N GLY A 33 9.59 -9.48 -8.53
CA GLY A 33 9.34 -9.56 -9.97
C GLY A 33 10.23 -8.61 -10.77
N PRO A 34 10.19 -8.72 -12.12
CA PRO A 34 10.98 -7.86 -13.00
C PRO A 34 10.61 -6.37 -12.83
N PRO A 35 11.50 -5.46 -13.24
CA PRO A 35 11.18 -4.03 -13.29
C PRO A 35 9.89 -3.78 -14.07
N SER A 36 9.10 -2.80 -13.62
CA SER A 36 7.87 -2.36 -14.30
C SER A 36 6.69 -3.33 -14.30
N VAL A 37 6.73 -4.43 -13.54
CA VAL A 37 5.57 -5.34 -13.38
C VAL A 37 4.43 -4.76 -12.51
N GLY A 38 4.59 -3.54 -12.00
CA GLY A 38 3.56 -2.87 -11.19
C GLY A 38 3.66 -3.07 -9.68
N ARG A 39 4.81 -3.53 -9.14
CA ARG A 39 5.02 -3.75 -7.68
C ARG A 39 4.60 -2.55 -6.81
N ARG A 40 5.09 -1.35 -7.15
CA ARG A 40 4.75 -0.10 -6.47
C ARG A 40 3.25 0.20 -6.57
N LEU A 41 2.69 0.03 -7.77
CA LEU A 41 1.26 0.23 -8.00
C LEU A 41 0.45 -0.71 -7.11
N THR A 42 0.74 -2.01 -7.10
CA THR A 42 0.08 -3.00 -6.24
C THR A 42 0.13 -2.62 -4.77
N ALA A 43 1.29 -2.17 -4.26
CA ALA A 43 1.43 -1.73 -2.88
C ALA A 43 0.53 -0.51 -2.57
N LEU A 44 0.48 0.48 -3.47
CA LEU A 44 -0.41 1.65 -3.33
C LEU A 44 -1.89 1.26 -3.35
N LEU A 45 -2.28 0.35 -4.26
CA LEU A 45 -3.66 -0.11 -4.36
C LEU A 45 -4.12 -0.86 -3.11
N ILE A 46 -3.24 -1.66 -2.51
CA ILE A 46 -3.51 -2.31 -1.22
C ILE A 46 -3.65 -1.26 -0.12
N ALA A 47 -2.78 -0.26 -0.06
CA ALA A 47 -2.90 0.83 0.91
C ALA A 47 -4.22 1.59 0.76
N GLN A 48 -4.67 1.82 -0.49
CA GLN A 48 -5.99 2.38 -0.77
C GLN A 48 -7.11 1.47 -0.29
N ALA A 49 -7.05 0.16 -0.53
CA ALA A 49 -8.09 -0.77 -0.14
C ALA A 49 -8.25 -0.81 1.38
N LEU A 50 -7.14 -0.85 2.12
CA LEU A 50 -7.12 -0.86 3.59
C LEU A 50 -7.72 0.42 4.21
N ASN A 51 -7.51 1.58 3.59
CA ASN A 51 -7.95 2.87 4.10
C ASN A 51 -9.19 3.45 3.39
N CYS A 52 -9.85 2.65 2.55
CA CYS A 52 -11.01 3.08 1.78
C CYS A 52 -12.26 3.18 2.66
N LYS A 53 -12.89 4.37 2.73
CA LYS A 53 -14.16 4.57 3.46
C LYS A 53 -15.36 3.82 2.87
N MET A 54 -15.35 3.58 1.55
CA MET A 54 -16.44 2.89 0.83
C MET A 54 -16.00 1.49 0.40
N TYR A 55 -15.24 0.81 1.25
CA TYR A 55 -14.72 -0.52 0.95
C TYR A 55 -15.84 -1.55 0.92
N GLN A 56 -15.94 -2.32 -0.17
CA GLN A 56 -16.98 -3.34 -0.39
C GLN A 56 -16.43 -4.77 -0.39
N GLY A 57 -15.31 -5.00 0.29
CA GLY A 57 -14.73 -6.35 0.42
C GLY A 57 -13.90 -6.81 -0.78
N LEU A 58 -13.92 -6.14 -1.92
CA LEU A 58 -13.19 -6.58 -3.11
C LEU A 58 -12.02 -5.67 -3.48
N ASP A 59 -12.27 -4.37 -3.48
CA ASP A 59 -11.34 -3.37 -4.00
C ASP A 59 -11.59 -1.99 -3.35
N ALA A 60 -10.63 -1.09 -3.46
CA ALA A 60 -10.79 0.31 -3.13
C ALA A 60 -11.80 0.99 -4.08
N CYS A 61 -12.50 2.01 -3.59
CA CYS A 61 -13.45 2.74 -4.44
C CYS A 61 -12.76 3.69 -5.44
N GLY A 62 -11.51 4.11 -5.17
CA GLY A 62 -10.76 5.07 -5.99
C GLY A 62 -11.25 6.52 -5.93
N GLN A 63 -12.39 6.80 -5.28
CA GLN A 63 -13.05 8.11 -5.37
C GLN A 63 -13.29 8.81 -4.02
N CYS A 64 -13.09 8.13 -2.88
CA CYS A 64 -13.18 8.75 -1.55
C CYS A 64 -11.91 9.56 -1.21
N ASP A 65 -11.98 10.42 -0.18
CA ASP A 65 -10.84 11.28 0.18
C ASP A 65 -9.56 10.49 0.48
N PRO A 66 -9.59 9.39 1.27
CA PRO A 66 -8.39 8.57 1.48
C PRO A 66 -7.82 8.00 0.17
N CYS A 67 -8.66 7.43 -0.71
CA CYS A 67 -8.19 6.89 -1.98
C CYS A 67 -7.48 7.95 -2.84
N ARG A 68 -8.09 9.14 -2.97
CA ARG A 68 -7.50 10.24 -3.74
C ARG A 68 -6.21 10.78 -3.12
N GLN A 69 -6.17 10.90 -1.79
CA GLN A 69 -4.96 11.37 -1.09
C GLN A 69 -3.82 10.36 -1.16
N ILE A 70 -4.11 9.06 -1.05
CA ILE A 70 -3.11 8.00 -1.20
C ILE A 70 -2.58 7.97 -2.63
N GLU A 71 -3.45 8.12 -3.64
CA GLU A 71 -3.03 8.24 -5.04
C GLU A 71 -2.12 9.46 -5.26
N ALA A 72 -2.44 10.58 -4.61
CA ALA A 72 -1.65 11.81 -4.66
C ALA A 72 -0.40 11.80 -3.76
N GLY A 73 -0.16 10.74 -2.98
CA GLY A 73 0.97 10.65 -2.05
C GLY A 73 0.87 11.56 -0.81
N ASN A 74 -0.33 12.06 -0.48
CA ASN A 74 -0.54 13.06 0.58
C ASN A 74 -1.46 12.53 1.71
N PHE A 75 -1.39 11.24 2.02
CA PHE A 75 -2.22 10.64 3.08
C PHE A 75 -1.37 10.37 4.32
N ALA A 76 -1.73 11.01 5.44
CA ALA A 76 -0.93 11.03 6.68
C ALA A 76 -0.66 9.66 7.33
N ASP A 77 -1.37 8.60 6.93
CA ASP A 77 -1.17 7.24 7.44
C ASP A 77 -0.55 6.29 6.41
N VAL A 78 -0.11 6.79 5.25
CA VAL A 78 0.57 6.00 4.22
C VAL A 78 1.86 6.72 3.83
N GLU A 79 2.99 6.10 4.19
CA GLU A 79 4.33 6.64 3.89
C GLU A 79 5.00 5.78 2.82
N LEU A 80 5.55 6.44 1.80
CA LEU A 80 6.34 5.78 0.76
C LEU A 80 7.80 6.21 0.91
N ILE A 81 8.68 5.27 1.26
CA ILE A 81 10.12 5.51 1.28
C ILE A 81 10.72 5.02 -0.02
N GLU A 82 11.50 5.90 -0.64
CA GLU A 82 12.41 5.55 -1.73
C GLU A 82 13.87 5.67 -1.26
N PRO A 83 14.79 4.89 -1.84
CA PRO A 83 16.20 4.93 -1.46
C PRO A 83 16.81 6.30 -1.76
N SER A 84 17.56 6.85 -0.81
CA SER A 84 18.38 8.04 -1.04
C SER A 84 19.68 7.64 -1.74
N GLY A 85 19.61 7.39 -3.05
CA GLY A 85 20.75 6.92 -3.87
C GLY A 85 20.63 5.42 -4.18
N GLN A 86 21.67 4.65 -3.87
CA GLN A 86 21.68 3.20 -4.11
C GLN A 86 21.09 2.37 -2.96
N ASN A 87 21.01 2.92 -1.75
CA ASN A 87 20.57 2.21 -0.55
C ASN A 87 19.57 3.06 0.24
N ILE A 88 18.66 2.40 0.96
CA ILE A 88 17.84 3.05 1.98
C ILE A 88 18.73 3.29 3.20
N ARG A 89 18.81 4.55 3.66
CA ARG A 89 19.66 4.90 4.79
C ARG A 89 19.04 4.43 6.10
N MET A 90 19.91 4.11 7.06
CA MET A 90 19.51 3.64 8.38
C MET A 90 18.66 4.70 9.11
N GLU A 91 19.01 5.98 8.95
CA GLU A 91 18.26 7.10 9.54
C GLU A 91 16.83 7.19 9.00
N GLN A 92 16.63 6.95 7.69
CA GLN A 92 15.29 6.96 7.06
C GLN A 92 14.41 5.86 7.67
N ILE A 93 14.96 4.65 7.83
CA ILE A 93 14.22 3.53 8.44
C ILE A 93 13.88 3.83 9.90
N GLN A 94 14.82 4.35 10.69
CA GLN A 94 14.56 4.68 12.08
C GLN A 94 13.46 5.73 12.25
N GLU A 95 13.44 6.75 11.41
CA GLU A 95 12.42 7.80 11.45
C GLU A 95 11.03 7.23 11.18
N VAL A 96 10.89 6.40 10.15
CA VAL A 96 9.59 5.84 9.80
C VAL A 96 9.15 4.77 10.80
N LEU A 97 10.07 3.99 11.38
CA LEU A 97 9.74 3.08 12.47
C LEU A 97 9.24 3.81 13.72
N ARG A 98 9.71 5.03 14.01
CA ARG A 98 9.14 5.87 15.07
C ARG A 98 7.73 6.31 14.71
N TRP A 99 7.51 6.77 13.48
CA TRP A 99 6.19 7.17 13.00
C TRP A 99 5.17 6.00 13.01
N MET A 100 5.60 4.78 12.68
CA MET A 100 4.77 3.57 12.69
C MET A 100 4.24 3.18 14.07
N GLN A 101 4.87 3.63 15.16
CA GLN A 101 4.43 3.30 16.53
C GLN A 101 3.18 4.06 16.96
N TYR A 102 2.85 5.18 16.32
CA TYR A 102 1.65 5.94 16.64
C TYR A 102 0.41 5.34 15.96
N ARG A 103 -0.76 5.55 16.56
CA ARG A 103 -2.04 5.14 15.97
C ARG A 103 -2.31 5.91 14.67
N PRO A 104 -3.04 5.30 13.71
CA PRO A 104 -3.50 6.02 12.53
C PRO A 104 -4.34 7.25 12.91
N GLU A 105 -4.12 8.37 12.21
CA GLU A 105 -4.81 9.63 12.49
C GLU A 105 -6.14 9.74 11.75
N ARG A 106 -6.18 9.30 10.49
CA ARG A 106 -7.33 9.46 9.57
C ARG A 106 -7.78 8.15 8.95
N GLY A 107 -6.87 7.19 8.79
CA GLY A 107 -7.10 5.88 8.22
C GLY A 107 -7.48 4.81 9.25
N HIS A 108 -7.76 3.62 8.74
CA HIS A 108 -7.92 2.41 9.56
C HIS A 108 -6.57 1.73 9.80
N TYR A 109 -5.64 1.85 8.85
CA TYR A 109 -4.33 1.22 8.88
C TYR A 109 -3.23 2.24 8.60
N ARG A 110 -2.12 2.09 9.32
CA ARG A 110 -0.86 2.76 9.00
C ARG A 110 -0.05 1.85 8.10
N VAL A 111 0.30 2.33 6.91
CA VAL A 111 0.96 1.54 5.87
C VAL A 111 2.28 2.18 5.51
N LEU A 112 3.34 1.37 5.54
CA LEU A 112 4.65 1.75 5.05
C LEU A 112 4.92 0.99 3.75
N ILE A 113 5.23 1.72 2.68
CA ILE A 113 5.66 1.16 1.41
C ILE A 113 7.16 1.44 1.26
N LEU A 114 7.96 0.39 1.15
CA LEU A 114 9.38 0.47 0.81
C LEU A 114 9.52 0.12 -0.67
N ASP A 115 9.83 1.10 -1.51
CA ASP A 115 10.09 0.87 -2.93
C ASP A 115 11.60 0.74 -3.16
N LYS A 116 12.01 -0.18 -4.04
CA LYS A 116 13.42 -0.48 -4.37
C LYS A 116 14.32 -0.74 -3.15
N ALA A 117 13.80 -1.49 -2.18
CA ALA A 117 14.61 -2.10 -1.10
C ALA A 117 15.53 -3.20 -1.63
#